data_AF-B4SGA3-F1
#
_entry.id   AF-B4SGA3-F1
#
_cell.length_a   1.000
_cell.length_b   1.000
_cell.length_c   1.000
_cell.angle_alpha   90.00
_cell.angle_beta   90.00
_cell.angle_gamma   90.00
#
_symmetry.space_group_name_H-M   'P 1'
#
loop_
_entity.id
_entity.type
_entity.pdbx_description
1 polymer ?
#
loop_
_entity_poly.entity_id
_entity_poly.type
_entity_poly.pdbx_seq_one_letter_code
_entity_poly.pdbx_strand_id
1 'polypeptide(L)'
;MKRTIAIFPLLVLLSGCTGEQLVTRRFKSMQWNTKPPHELIELKAIHIDPPQTAPRHSAPAILSLSERGQASYIDVAKQLKDLKKSDDLLNLLAKPFPKNVHEAEDGSRVDLTTINKLIVLSVKKVDAVMLAPDDPVTAADRIAKLELTLECGADWYQLQNWDKLETDYVTIDLGKVSHESSASFNANLTPKLSGSIVGDGEIGVVRSDKSSEELALKTRSITVSGTLTPEKGVVIQQGGIDRDLEGNTSVVLTIKMGGKTVNLIEFGELIDDNGTSTKPADLSLKIIPTRIPYWYENTEGVILNASADYLFRHVSEGKESVIEGDDVVTLYKGVVTAQKQIELLSKSDCQKRSEYFLIKDSKGEVVLVKHDSDTYNLALASKEKWDAFFQWLMSLKPEQFSNCIGKGANRWCLMYKGQILRQDDVKHLGAYPMKSVGPPQNSENKAR
;
A
#
# COMPACT_ATOMS: atom_id res chain seq x y z
N MET A 1 53.70 58.80 -49.59
CA MET A 1 52.94 59.16 -48.36
C MET A 1 51.77 58.21 -48.17
N LYS A 2 51.92 57.16 -47.34
CA LYS A 2 50.79 56.47 -46.70
C LYS A 2 51.27 55.95 -45.33
N ARG A 3 50.65 56.48 -44.28
CA ARG A 3 50.73 55.98 -42.90
C ARG A 3 49.76 54.80 -42.80
N THR A 4 50.20 53.67 -42.27
CA THR A 4 49.29 52.64 -41.77
C THR A 4 49.78 52.20 -40.40
N ILE A 5 49.02 52.61 -39.40
CA ILE A 5 49.17 52.33 -37.98
C ILE A 5 48.76 50.86 -37.78
N ALA A 6 49.70 50.03 -37.35
CA ALA A 6 49.44 48.67 -36.87
C ALA A 6 49.21 48.73 -35.36
N ILE A 7 47.97 49.04 -34.97
CA ILE A 7 47.48 48.83 -33.61
C ILE A 7 46.21 47.99 -33.78
N PHE A 8 46.29 46.74 -33.36
CA PHE A 8 45.23 45.72 -33.10
C PHE A 8 45.71 44.36 -33.62
N PRO A 9 46.43 43.60 -32.77
CA PRO A 9 45.77 42.43 -32.19
C PRO A 9 46.29 42.14 -30.77
N LEU A 10 45.91 42.95 -29.78
CA LEU A 10 46.19 42.67 -28.36
C LEU A 10 44.93 42.66 -27.47
N LEU A 11 43.75 42.91 -28.04
CA LEU A 11 42.50 43.03 -27.28
C LEU A 11 41.56 41.82 -27.40
N VAL A 12 41.91 40.78 -28.18
CA VAL A 12 41.07 39.57 -28.36
C VAL A 12 41.58 38.37 -27.54
N LEU A 13 42.73 38.49 -26.88
CA LEU A 13 43.27 37.44 -25.99
C LEU A 13 43.01 37.71 -24.49
N LEU A 14 42.36 38.82 -24.13
CA LEU A 14 41.95 39.12 -22.75
C LEU A 14 40.46 38.85 -22.49
N SER A 15 39.70 38.38 -23.48
CA SER A 15 38.37 37.79 -23.29
C SER A 15 38.43 36.29 -22.93
N GLY A 16 39.57 35.84 -22.39
CA GLY A 16 39.74 34.49 -21.88
C GLY A 16 38.95 34.28 -20.59
N CYS A 17 37.86 33.51 -20.68
CA CYS A 17 37.36 32.60 -19.64
C CYS A 17 37.20 33.12 -18.20
N THR A 18 36.94 34.40 -17.98
CA THR A 18 36.53 34.90 -16.66
C THR A 18 35.05 35.25 -16.69
N GLY A 19 34.18 34.28 -16.40
CA GLY A 19 32.75 34.57 -16.44
C GLY A 19 31.75 33.48 -16.10
N GLU A 20 32.14 32.26 -15.72
CA GLU A 20 31.23 31.39 -14.95
C GLU A 20 31.47 31.59 -13.45
N GLN A 21 31.39 32.85 -13.01
CA GLN A 21 31.37 33.17 -11.60
C GLN A 21 29.94 33.00 -11.09
N LEU A 22 29.78 31.95 -10.29
CA LEU A 22 28.80 31.86 -9.19
C LEU A 22 27.34 31.83 -9.62
N VAL A 23 26.95 30.76 -10.31
CA VAL A 23 25.69 30.11 -9.96
C VAL A 23 25.87 29.63 -8.52
N THR A 24 25.47 30.49 -7.57
CA THR A 24 25.39 30.28 -6.10
C THR A 24 25.97 28.93 -5.63
N ARG A 25 27.28 28.87 -5.35
CA ARG A 25 27.89 27.66 -4.80
C ARG A 25 27.19 27.36 -3.48
N ARG A 26 26.59 26.17 -3.39
CA ARG A 26 25.87 25.71 -2.20
C ARG A 26 26.81 25.46 -1.01
N PHE A 27 28.05 25.04 -1.28
CA PHE A 27 29.08 24.71 -0.30
C PHE A 27 30.39 25.43 -0.61
N LYS A 28 31.22 25.67 0.41
CA LYS A 28 32.60 26.19 0.26
C LYS A 28 33.44 25.23 -0.57
N SER A 29 33.34 23.93 -0.26
CA SER A 29 33.89 22.84 -1.08
C SER A 29 33.09 21.55 -0.88
N MET A 30 33.17 20.65 -1.87
CA MET A 30 32.47 19.37 -1.86
C MET A 30 33.37 18.26 -2.38
N GLN A 31 33.46 17.15 -1.64
CA GLN A 31 34.16 15.93 -2.05
C GLN A 31 33.18 14.75 -2.14
N TRP A 32 33.44 13.83 -3.06
CA TRP A 32 32.66 12.61 -3.25
C TRP A 32 33.47 11.40 -2.81
N ASN A 33 32.92 10.63 -1.87
CA ASN A 33 33.45 9.34 -1.46
C ASN A 33 32.45 8.24 -1.79
N THR A 34 32.89 7.27 -2.57
CA THR A 34 32.02 6.20 -3.09
C THR A 34 31.76 5.09 -2.08
N LYS A 35 32.50 5.06 -0.96
CA LYS A 35 32.34 4.04 0.08
C LYS A 35 32.58 4.65 1.47
N PRO A 36 31.61 4.63 2.39
CA PRO A 36 31.85 5.03 3.76
C PRO A 36 32.74 4.00 4.47
N PRO A 37 33.51 4.42 5.49
CA PRO A 37 34.39 3.52 6.24
C PRO A 37 33.59 2.46 7.04
N HIS A 38 32.38 2.82 7.45
CA HIS A 38 31.44 1.99 8.21
C HIS A 38 30.01 2.22 7.68
N GLU A 39 29.06 1.42 8.15
CA GLU A 39 27.65 1.64 7.88
C GLU A 39 27.18 2.90 8.64
N LEU A 40 26.66 3.90 7.91
CA LEU A 40 26.30 5.21 8.49
C LEU A 40 24.82 5.29 8.87
N ILE A 41 24.00 4.41 8.33
CA ILE A 41 22.56 4.37 8.59
C ILE A 41 22.11 2.94 8.86
N GLU A 42 21.08 2.80 9.68
CA GLU A 42 20.39 1.53 9.95
C GLU A 42 18.99 1.62 9.33
N LEU A 43 18.58 0.56 8.62
CA LEU A 43 17.22 0.41 8.11
C LEU A 43 16.49 -0.67 8.90
N LYS A 44 15.34 -0.29 9.47
CA LYS A 44 14.40 -1.22 10.10
C LYS A 44 13.09 -1.19 9.35
N ALA A 45 12.44 -2.34 9.26
CA ALA A 45 11.15 -2.47 8.61
C ALA A 45 10.22 -3.31 9.47
N ILE A 46 9.02 -2.80 9.67
CA ILE A 46 7.93 -3.52 10.33
C ILE A 46 6.68 -3.40 9.47
N HIS A 47 5.74 -4.32 9.67
CA HIS A 47 4.43 -4.21 9.08
C HIS A 47 3.36 -4.21 10.17
N ILE A 48 2.24 -3.58 9.86
CA ILE A 48 1.06 -3.52 10.72
C ILE A 48 -0.12 -3.86 9.81
N ASP A 49 -1.06 -4.65 10.34
CA ASP A 49 -2.35 -4.76 9.67
C ASP A 49 -3.00 -3.38 9.69
N PRO A 50 -3.31 -2.78 8.52
CA PRO A 50 -4.03 -1.53 8.53
C PRO A 50 -5.29 -1.76 9.35
N PRO A 51 -5.69 -0.80 10.21
CA PRO A 51 -6.88 -0.96 11.03
C PRO A 51 -7.96 -1.42 10.08
N GLN A 52 -8.45 -2.66 10.28
CA GLN A 52 -9.59 -3.12 9.50
C GLN A 52 -10.62 -2.07 9.79
N THR A 53 -10.93 -1.25 8.80
CA THR A 53 -12.03 -0.32 8.91
C THR A 53 -13.23 -1.25 9.01
N ALA A 54 -13.54 -1.70 10.22
CA ALA A 54 -14.77 -2.40 10.57
C ALA A 54 -15.82 -1.62 9.80
N PRO A 55 -16.54 -2.28 8.88
CA PRO A 55 -17.25 -1.63 7.77
C PRO A 55 -17.84 -0.37 8.32
N ARG A 56 -17.17 0.78 8.05
CA ARG A 56 -17.43 2.00 8.82
C ARG A 56 -18.92 2.17 8.68
N HIS A 57 -19.68 2.09 9.78
CA HIS A 57 -21.10 2.44 9.75
C HIS A 57 -21.16 3.75 8.98
N SER A 58 -21.66 3.67 7.75
CA SER A 58 -21.46 4.57 6.62
C SER A 58 -21.04 5.99 7.05
N ALA A 59 -19.76 6.19 7.36
CA ALA A 59 -19.32 7.53 7.75
C ALA A 59 -19.53 8.42 6.51
N PRO A 60 -20.08 9.64 6.68
CA PRO A 60 -20.23 10.59 5.60
C PRO A 60 -19.00 10.63 4.69
N ALA A 61 -19.20 10.60 3.37
CA ALA A 61 -18.14 10.59 2.36
C ALA A 61 -17.06 11.62 2.66
N ILE A 62 -17.51 12.82 3.03
CA ILE A 62 -16.65 13.96 3.34
C ILE A 62 -15.68 13.66 4.50
N LEU A 63 -16.10 12.95 5.54
CA LEU A 63 -15.24 12.66 6.70
C LEU A 63 -14.20 11.58 6.40
N SER A 64 -14.30 10.91 5.25
CA SER A 64 -13.32 9.92 4.81
C SER A 64 -12.19 10.53 3.97
N LEU A 65 -12.29 11.81 3.60
CA LEU A 65 -11.31 12.53 2.80
C LEU A 65 -10.33 13.33 3.68
N SER A 66 -9.11 13.56 3.18
CA SER A 66 -8.19 14.57 3.73
C SER A 66 -8.80 15.98 3.65
N GLU A 67 -8.32 16.95 4.43
CA GLU A 67 -8.84 18.33 4.41
C GLU A 67 -8.88 18.94 3.00
N ARG A 68 -7.84 18.68 2.19
CA ARG A 68 -7.79 19.09 0.79
C ARG A 68 -8.82 18.36 -0.08
N GLY A 69 -9.00 17.06 0.15
CA GLY A 69 -10.04 16.26 -0.50
C GLY A 69 -11.45 16.75 -0.14
N GLN A 70 -11.68 17.10 1.13
CA GLN A 70 -12.93 17.69 1.61
C GLN A 70 -13.22 19.01 0.90
N ALA A 71 -12.24 19.92 0.85
CA ALA A 71 -12.39 21.20 0.16
C ALA A 71 -12.73 21.01 -1.33
N SER A 72 -11.98 20.15 -2.04
CA SER A 72 -12.23 19.82 -3.44
C SER A 72 -13.62 19.21 -3.66
N TYR A 73 -14.03 18.27 -2.80
CA TYR A 73 -15.34 17.64 -2.87
C TYR A 73 -16.48 18.63 -2.64
N ILE A 74 -16.33 19.54 -1.68
CA ILE A 74 -17.28 20.64 -1.45
C ILE A 74 -17.38 21.53 -2.68
N ASP A 75 -16.25 21.90 -3.30
CA ASP A 75 -16.23 22.78 -4.47
C ASP A 75 -16.90 22.14 -5.70
N VAL A 76 -16.65 20.85 -5.94
CA VAL A 76 -17.35 20.08 -6.98
C VAL A 76 -18.84 19.96 -6.67
N ALA A 77 -19.20 19.65 -5.41
CA ALA A 77 -20.59 19.54 -5.00
C ALA A 77 -21.35 20.85 -5.22
N LYS A 78 -20.75 22.01 -4.89
CA LYS A 78 -21.34 23.34 -5.14
C LYS A 78 -21.62 23.63 -6.63
N GLN A 79 -20.90 22.98 -7.55
CA GLN A 79 -21.07 23.18 -9.00
C GLN A 79 -22.21 22.33 -9.58
N LEU A 80 -22.75 21.36 -8.83
CA LEU A 80 -23.88 20.55 -9.27
C LEU A 80 -25.15 21.41 -9.32
N LYS A 81 -25.65 21.67 -10.53
CA LYS A 81 -26.79 22.59 -10.81
C LYS A 81 -28.09 22.23 -10.08
N ASP A 82 -28.21 20.99 -9.61
CA ASP A 82 -29.41 20.46 -8.97
C ASP A 82 -29.45 20.70 -7.46
N LEU A 83 -28.33 21.13 -6.84
CA LEU A 83 -28.27 21.44 -5.41
C LEU A 83 -28.64 22.92 -5.17
N LYS A 84 -29.93 23.23 -5.31
CA LYS A 84 -30.44 24.61 -5.14
C LYS A 84 -30.57 25.03 -3.67
N LYS A 85 -30.49 24.10 -2.73
CA LYS A 85 -30.65 24.34 -1.29
C LYS A 85 -29.46 23.80 -0.50
N SER A 86 -29.08 24.51 0.56
CA SER A 86 -28.01 24.12 1.49
C SER A 86 -28.23 22.73 2.08
N ASP A 87 -29.48 22.34 2.31
CA ASP A 87 -29.85 21.04 2.86
C ASP A 87 -29.52 19.89 1.88
N ASP A 88 -29.65 20.11 0.57
CA ASP A 88 -29.32 19.09 -0.43
C ASP A 88 -27.80 18.85 -0.49
N LEU A 89 -27.01 19.91 -0.32
CA LEU A 89 -25.56 19.82 -0.19
C LEU A 89 -25.18 19.05 1.08
N LEU A 90 -25.75 19.40 2.23
CA LEU A 90 -25.47 18.68 3.49
C LEU A 90 -25.87 17.21 3.39
N ASN A 91 -27.02 16.90 2.78
CA ASN A 91 -27.46 15.53 2.53
C ASN A 91 -26.54 14.78 1.56
N LEU A 92 -25.96 15.45 0.56
CA LEU A 92 -24.97 14.86 -0.32
C LEU A 92 -23.66 14.57 0.43
N LEU A 93 -23.18 15.52 1.23
CA LEU A 93 -21.94 15.37 2.02
C LEU A 93 -22.08 14.32 3.12
N ALA A 94 -23.29 14.17 3.69
CA ALA A 94 -23.63 13.20 4.72
C ALA A 94 -23.77 11.77 4.20
N LYS A 95 -24.00 11.58 2.89
CA LYS A 95 -24.04 10.25 2.30
C LYS A 95 -22.63 9.66 2.31
N PRO A 96 -22.45 8.37 2.66
CA PRO A 96 -21.18 7.70 2.39
C PRO A 96 -20.90 7.78 0.89
N PHE A 97 -19.63 7.66 0.49
CA PHE A 97 -19.34 7.40 -0.91
C PHE A 97 -20.13 6.15 -1.29
N PRO A 98 -20.82 6.14 -2.46
CA PRO A 98 -21.40 4.91 -2.94
C PRO A 98 -20.25 3.90 -2.90
N LYS A 99 -20.40 2.82 -2.13
CA LYS A 99 -19.43 1.73 -2.13
C LYS A 99 -19.11 1.51 -3.59
N ASN A 100 -17.83 1.60 -3.97
CA ASN A 100 -17.43 1.29 -5.33
C ASN A 100 -18.22 0.04 -5.73
N VAL A 101 -18.92 0.09 -6.86
CA VAL A 101 -19.92 -0.91 -7.29
C VAL A 101 -19.33 -2.35 -7.40
N HIS A 102 -18.07 -2.54 -7.00
CA HIS A 102 -17.36 -3.78 -6.79
C HIS A 102 -17.48 -4.38 -5.37
N GLU A 103 -17.97 -3.66 -4.35
CA GLU A 103 -18.34 -4.21 -3.04
C GLU A 103 -19.87 -4.22 -2.88
N ALA A 104 -20.52 -4.92 -3.81
CA ALA A 104 -21.98 -4.97 -3.92
C ALA A 104 -22.61 -5.81 -2.80
N GLU A 105 -23.70 -5.32 -2.23
CA GLU A 105 -24.55 -6.00 -1.24
C GLU A 105 -25.33 -7.21 -1.81
N ASP A 106 -24.93 -7.74 -2.97
CA ASP A 106 -25.57 -8.83 -3.68
C ASP A 106 -24.50 -9.76 -4.26
N GLY A 107 -24.29 -10.93 -3.63
CA GLY A 107 -23.38 -11.96 -4.13
C GLY A 107 -21.93 -11.51 -4.39
N SER A 108 -21.44 -10.47 -3.72
CA SER A 108 -20.10 -9.91 -3.95
C SER A 108 -19.06 -11.01 -3.88
N ARG A 109 -18.32 -11.16 -4.99
CA ARG A 109 -17.16 -12.05 -5.06
C ARG A 109 -16.21 -11.70 -3.93
N VAL A 110 -15.82 -12.68 -3.13
CA VAL A 110 -14.81 -12.49 -2.08
C VAL A 110 -13.45 -12.76 -2.70
N ASP A 111 -12.50 -11.84 -2.58
CA ASP A 111 -11.13 -12.05 -3.06
C ASP A 111 -10.15 -12.21 -1.89
N LEU A 112 -9.73 -13.46 -1.63
CA LEU A 112 -8.73 -13.80 -0.62
C LEU A 112 -7.30 -13.75 -1.18
N THR A 113 -7.13 -13.49 -2.48
CA THR A 113 -5.83 -13.37 -3.14
C THR A 113 -5.16 -12.02 -2.91
N THR A 114 -5.91 -11.04 -2.44
CA THR A 114 -5.39 -9.70 -2.14
C THR A 114 -5.23 -9.51 -0.63
N ILE A 115 -4.12 -8.89 -0.24
CA ILE A 115 -3.87 -8.42 1.13
C ILE A 115 -3.42 -6.96 1.10
N ASN A 116 -3.81 -6.20 2.12
CA ASN A 116 -3.36 -4.84 2.35
C ASN A 116 -2.54 -4.81 3.64
N LYS A 117 -1.35 -4.21 3.59
CA LYS A 117 -0.43 -4.10 4.74
C LYS A 117 0.12 -2.69 4.82
N LEU A 118 0.18 -2.14 6.03
CA LEU A 118 0.92 -0.91 6.30
C LEU A 118 2.36 -1.29 6.60
N ILE A 119 3.28 -0.88 5.74
CA ILE A 119 4.72 -1.07 5.95
C ILE A 119 5.29 0.21 6.54
N VAL A 120 6.07 0.10 7.61
CA VAL A 120 6.80 1.23 8.21
C VAL A 120 8.29 0.95 8.09
N LEU A 121 8.97 1.79 7.33
CA LEU A 121 10.41 1.81 7.11
C LEU A 121 11.00 2.90 8.00
N SER A 122 11.84 2.52 8.95
CA SER A 122 12.53 3.44 9.85
C SER A 122 14.00 3.50 9.46
N VAL A 123 14.46 4.69 9.10
CA VAL A 123 15.86 4.96 8.81
C VAL A 123 16.42 5.76 9.96
N LYS A 124 17.51 5.27 10.55
CA LYS A 124 18.20 5.93 11.65
C LYS A 124 19.67 6.13 11.30
N LYS A 125 20.29 7.24 11.72
CA LYS A 125 21.75 7.35 11.68
C LYS A 125 22.35 6.44 12.76
N VAL A 126 23.49 5.82 12.47
CA VAL A 126 24.20 5.03 13.48
C VAL A 126 24.91 6.00 14.44
N ASP A 127 24.54 5.96 15.71
CA ASP A 127 25.13 6.80 16.74
C ASP A 127 26.62 6.46 16.93
N ALA A 128 27.44 7.47 17.23
CA ALA A 128 28.86 7.32 17.57
C ALA A 128 29.75 6.69 16.46
N VAL A 129 29.37 6.81 15.19
CA VAL A 129 30.28 6.47 14.09
C VAL A 129 31.33 7.57 13.92
N MET A 130 32.59 7.16 13.91
CA MET A 130 33.73 8.01 13.57
C MET A 130 34.04 7.81 12.09
N LEU A 131 34.00 8.87 11.28
CA LEU A 131 34.38 8.83 9.86
C LEU A 131 35.91 8.86 9.69
N ALA A 132 36.60 9.47 10.65
CA ALA A 132 38.04 9.44 10.85
C ALA A 132 38.33 9.49 12.37
N PRO A 133 39.57 9.24 12.84
CA PRO A 133 39.91 9.15 14.27
C PRO A 133 39.42 10.31 15.15
N ASP A 134 39.31 11.52 14.57
CA ASP A 134 38.89 12.75 15.25
C ASP A 134 37.68 13.43 14.58
N ASP A 135 36.92 12.67 13.79
CA ASP A 135 35.82 13.20 12.96
C ASP A 135 34.51 12.43 13.21
N PRO A 136 33.82 12.73 14.32
CA PRO A 136 32.55 12.11 14.66
C PRO A 136 31.43 12.61 13.74
N VAL A 137 30.42 11.77 13.52
CA VAL A 137 29.15 12.24 12.96
C VAL A 137 28.55 13.31 13.87
N THR A 138 28.12 14.44 13.28
CA THR A 138 27.60 15.62 13.98
C THR A 138 26.13 15.88 13.64
N ALA A 139 25.50 16.85 14.33
CA ALA A 139 24.13 17.26 14.03
C ALA A 139 23.97 17.95 12.65
N ALA A 140 25.06 18.48 12.08
CA ALA A 140 25.06 19.06 10.74
C ALA A 140 25.05 17.99 9.63
N ASP A 141 25.37 16.75 10.01
CA ASP A 141 25.38 15.61 9.11
C ASP A 141 23.98 15.04 8.94
N ARG A 142 23.66 14.66 7.71
CA ARG A 142 22.30 14.28 7.34
C ARG A 142 22.24 13.39 6.12
N ILE A 143 21.14 12.66 6.00
CA ILE A 143 20.82 11.87 4.81
C ILE A 143 20.22 12.83 3.77
N ALA A 144 20.99 13.16 2.74
CA ALA A 144 20.61 14.15 1.72
C ALA A 144 19.70 13.57 0.62
N LYS A 145 19.89 12.28 0.31
CA LYS A 145 19.05 11.52 -0.62
C LYS A 145 18.85 10.12 -0.06
N LEU A 146 17.65 9.60 -0.18
CA LEU A 146 17.27 8.26 0.25
C LEU A 146 16.40 7.62 -0.83
N GLU A 147 16.72 6.40 -1.23
CA GLU A 147 15.96 5.60 -2.19
C GLU A 147 15.63 4.26 -1.53
N LEU A 148 14.42 4.17 -0.98
CA LEU A 148 13.89 3.00 -0.30
C LEU A 148 13.30 2.03 -1.32
N THR A 149 13.74 0.78 -1.27
CA THR A 149 13.24 -0.28 -2.16
C THR A 149 12.57 -1.37 -1.33
N LEU A 150 11.36 -1.76 -1.73
CA LEU A 150 10.63 -2.93 -1.26
C LEU A 150 10.55 -3.94 -2.41
N GLU A 151 11.08 -5.14 -2.24
CA GLU A 151 11.13 -6.17 -3.28
C GLU A 151 10.44 -7.46 -2.82
N CYS A 152 9.65 -8.06 -3.70
CA CYS A 152 9.01 -9.36 -3.48
C CYS A 152 10.06 -10.46 -3.32
N GLY A 153 9.94 -11.28 -2.28
CA GLY A 153 10.83 -12.43 -2.07
C GLY A 153 10.54 -13.63 -2.97
N ALA A 154 9.44 -13.64 -3.74
CA ALA A 154 9.07 -14.73 -4.63
C ALA A 154 8.11 -14.32 -5.76
N ASP A 155 8.08 -15.11 -6.84
CA ASP A 155 7.36 -14.79 -8.08
C ASP A 155 5.85 -15.12 -8.05
N TRP A 156 5.35 -15.75 -6.98
CA TRP A 156 3.95 -16.21 -6.90
C TRP A 156 2.98 -15.16 -6.32
N TYR A 157 3.52 -14.02 -5.88
CA TYR A 157 2.78 -12.81 -5.54
C TYR A 157 3.48 -11.59 -6.11
N GLN A 158 2.73 -10.50 -6.21
CA GLN A 158 3.20 -9.25 -6.77
C GLN A 158 2.63 -8.05 -6.02
N LEU A 159 3.37 -6.95 -6.05
CA LEU A 159 2.89 -5.65 -5.62
C LEU A 159 1.87 -5.14 -6.65
N GLN A 160 0.67 -4.81 -6.20
CA GLN A 160 -0.40 -4.37 -7.09
C GLN A 160 -0.57 -2.85 -7.06
N ASN A 161 -0.52 -2.27 -5.86
CA ASN A 161 -0.87 -0.88 -5.61
C ASN A 161 -0.27 -0.40 -4.29
N TRP A 162 -0.12 0.92 -4.18
CA TRP A 162 0.15 1.63 -2.94
C TRP A 162 -0.67 2.92 -2.90
N ASP A 163 -1.33 3.19 -1.76
CA ASP A 163 -2.32 4.28 -1.71
C ASP A 163 -1.78 5.55 -1.04
N LYS A 164 -0.98 5.36 0.02
CA LYS A 164 -0.54 6.44 0.89
C LYS A 164 0.93 6.28 1.20
N LEU A 165 1.68 7.35 1.00
CA LEU A 165 3.06 7.48 1.42
C LEU A 165 3.14 8.59 2.47
N GLU A 166 3.54 8.24 3.69
CA GLU A 166 3.63 9.19 4.79
C GLU A 166 5.02 9.14 5.40
N THR A 167 5.70 10.27 5.38
CA THR A 167 6.97 10.49 6.07
C THR A 167 6.74 11.42 7.25
N ASP A 168 7.70 11.49 8.18
CA ASP A 168 7.66 12.43 9.31
C ASP A 168 7.53 13.90 8.88
N TYR A 169 7.81 14.20 7.61
CA TYR A 169 7.76 15.55 7.06
C TYR A 169 6.54 15.81 6.20
N VAL A 170 5.98 14.78 5.56
CA VAL A 170 4.98 14.92 4.51
C VAL A 170 4.08 13.69 4.46
N THR A 171 2.77 13.92 4.42
CA THR A 171 1.80 12.93 3.94
C THR A 171 1.46 13.19 2.47
N ILE A 172 1.73 12.22 1.60
CA ILE A 172 1.32 12.23 0.20
C ILE A 172 0.23 11.19 0.01
N ASP A 173 -0.97 11.67 -0.27
CA ASP A 173 -2.04 10.84 -0.83
C ASP A 173 -1.78 10.73 -2.34
N LEU A 174 -1.41 9.53 -2.78
CA LEU A 174 -1.06 9.27 -4.18
C LEU A 174 -2.31 8.98 -5.02
N GLY A 175 -3.47 8.80 -4.38
CA GLY A 175 -4.55 8.04 -4.98
C GLY A 175 -4.13 6.58 -5.25
N LYS A 176 -5.01 5.82 -5.90
CA LYS A 176 -4.75 4.42 -6.25
C LYS A 176 -3.73 4.33 -7.40
N VAL A 177 -2.44 4.29 -7.10
CA VAL A 177 -1.37 4.10 -8.10
C VAL A 177 -1.19 2.61 -8.40
N SER A 178 -1.96 2.10 -9.38
CA SER A 178 -1.96 0.69 -9.76
C SER A 178 -1.01 0.35 -10.92
N HIS A 179 -0.43 -0.86 -10.88
CA HIS A 179 0.50 -1.41 -11.88
C HIS A 179 0.06 -1.32 -13.36
N GLU A 180 -1.24 -1.29 -13.67
CA GLU A 180 -1.72 -1.21 -15.08
C GLU A 180 -1.30 0.09 -15.79
N SER A 181 -0.79 1.05 -15.03
CA SER A 181 -0.01 2.20 -15.50
C SER A 181 1.37 2.13 -14.86
N SER A 182 2.45 2.09 -15.63
CA SER A 182 3.80 2.37 -15.13
C SER A 182 3.85 3.83 -14.64
N ALA A 183 3.34 4.06 -13.44
CA ALA A 183 3.07 5.38 -12.91
C ALA A 183 4.27 5.81 -12.05
N SER A 184 5.13 6.62 -12.65
CA SER A 184 6.03 7.47 -11.88
C SER A 184 5.23 8.67 -11.36
N PHE A 185 5.28 8.91 -10.05
CA PHE A 185 4.78 10.17 -9.50
C PHE A 185 5.97 11.05 -9.12
N ASN A 186 5.83 12.36 -9.31
CA ASN A 186 6.78 13.34 -8.82
C ASN A 186 6.01 14.43 -8.08
N ALA A 187 6.16 14.51 -6.77
CA ALA A 187 5.56 15.54 -5.94
C ALA A 187 6.65 16.52 -5.48
N ASN A 188 6.67 17.71 -6.10
CA ASN A 188 7.42 18.86 -5.61
C ASN A 188 6.53 19.64 -4.64
N LEU A 189 6.77 19.51 -3.34
CA LEU A 189 5.93 20.14 -2.32
C LEU A 189 6.52 21.45 -1.83
N THR A 190 6.18 22.55 -2.50
CA THR A 190 6.46 23.90 -1.99
C THR A 190 5.51 24.18 -0.81
N PRO A 191 5.98 24.42 0.43
CA PRO A 191 5.10 24.85 1.51
C PRO A 191 4.52 26.22 1.15
N LYS A 192 3.22 26.28 0.82
CA LYS A 192 2.51 27.56 0.77
C LYS A 192 2.19 27.94 2.21
N LEU A 193 2.90 28.92 2.76
CA LEU A 193 2.45 29.62 3.96
C LEU A 193 1.06 30.21 3.65
N SER A 194 0.00 29.53 4.08
CA SER A 194 -1.35 30.11 4.14
C SER A 194 -1.42 31.03 5.37
N GLY A 195 -0.58 32.06 5.37
CA GLY A 195 -0.64 33.17 6.30
C GLY A 195 -1.08 34.39 5.51
N SER A 196 -2.38 34.64 5.49
CA SER A 196 -2.92 35.94 5.09
C SER A 196 -2.42 36.98 6.09
N ILE A 197 -1.25 37.58 5.84
CA ILE A 197 -0.90 38.87 6.44
C ILE A 197 -1.71 39.92 5.67
N VAL A 198 -3.00 39.96 5.97
CA VAL A 198 -3.83 41.15 5.70
C VAL A 198 -3.76 41.94 7.00
N GLY A 199 -2.70 42.73 7.11
CA GLY A 199 -2.68 43.89 7.97
C GLY A 199 -3.03 45.09 7.11
N ASP A 200 -4.25 45.61 7.25
CA ASP A 200 -4.56 46.97 6.84
C ASP A 200 -3.71 47.92 7.67
N GLY A 201 -2.71 48.55 7.04
CA GLY A 201 -1.81 49.47 7.74
C GLY A 201 -0.67 49.99 6.86
N GLU A 202 -0.92 51.11 6.19
CA GLU A 202 0.01 52.11 5.63
C GLU A 202 1.38 51.66 5.09
N ILE A 203 1.43 51.58 3.75
CA ILE A 203 2.44 52.15 2.83
C ILE A 203 3.83 52.40 3.45
N GLY A 204 4.71 51.41 3.29
CA GLY A 204 6.15 51.57 3.21
C GLY A 204 6.68 50.73 2.05
N VAL A 205 7.06 51.38 0.94
CA VAL A 205 7.68 50.71 -0.21
C VAL A 205 9.06 50.21 0.21
N VAL A 206 9.13 48.94 0.62
CA VAL A 206 10.38 48.20 0.83
C VAL A 206 10.66 47.39 -0.44
N ARG A 207 11.83 47.63 -1.05
CA ARG A 207 12.37 46.94 -2.23
C ARG A 207 12.08 45.43 -2.21
N SER A 208 11.40 44.96 -3.26
CA SER A 208 10.85 43.61 -3.43
C SER A 208 11.86 42.51 -3.78
N ASP A 209 13.12 42.82 -4.05
CA ASP A 209 14.07 41.81 -4.52
C ASP A 209 14.62 40.94 -3.37
N LYS A 210 14.87 41.54 -2.18
CA LYS A 210 15.30 40.80 -0.99
C LYS A 210 14.22 39.86 -0.44
N SER A 211 12.95 40.29 -0.49
CA SER A 211 11.85 39.51 0.07
C SER A 211 11.49 38.31 -0.81
N SER A 212 11.65 38.39 -2.13
CA SER A 212 11.41 37.25 -3.02
C SER A 212 12.52 36.19 -2.91
N GLU A 213 13.79 36.60 -2.74
CA GLU A 213 14.89 35.67 -2.43
C GLU A 213 14.73 35.06 -1.03
N GLU A 214 14.34 35.84 -0.01
CA GLU A 214 14.12 35.34 1.35
C GLU A 214 12.94 34.35 1.43
N LEU A 215 11.88 34.56 0.62
CA LEU A 215 10.78 33.60 0.47
C LEU A 215 11.20 32.34 -0.32
N ALA A 216 11.95 32.51 -1.42
CA ALA A 216 12.47 31.40 -2.24
C ALA A 216 13.50 30.53 -1.49
N LEU A 217 14.29 31.16 -0.59
CA LEU A 217 15.23 30.49 0.30
C LEU A 217 14.54 29.74 1.44
N LYS A 218 13.37 30.20 1.90
CA LYS A 218 12.53 29.50 2.91
C LYS A 218 11.72 28.34 2.31
N THR A 219 11.45 28.33 1.01
CA THR A 219 10.73 27.24 0.34
C THR A 219 11.69 26.17 -0.20
N ARG A 220 12.27 25.37 0.69
CA ARG A 220 13.08 24.21 0.29
C ARG A 220 12.31 22.94 0.63
N SER A 221 11.67 22.39 -0.39
CA SER A 221 10.78 21.24 -0.34
C SER A 221 11.56 19.93 -0.17
N ILE A 222 10.97 18.96 0.52
CA ILE A 222 11.35 17.56 0.34
C ILE A 222 10.65 17.11 -0.94
N THR A 223 11.43 16.67 -1.92
CA THR A 223 10.88 16.05 -3.13
C THR A 223 10.75 14.56 -2.85
N VAL A 224 9.54 14.05 -3.04
CA VAL A 224 9.25 12.63 -2.90
C VAL A 224 8.68 12.15 -4.23
N SER A 225 9.24 11.07 -4.73
CA SER A 225 8.80 10.38 -5.95
C SER A 225 8.83 8.88 -5.72
N GLY A 226 8.20 8.13 -6.59
CA GLY A 226 8.26 6.69 -6.49
C GLY A 226 7.74 6.00 -7.73
N THR A 227 8.07 4.71 -7.80
CA THR A 227 7.67 3.81 -8.87
C THR A 227 7.25 2.47 -8.27
N LEU A 228 6.29 1.80 -8.90
CA LEU A 228 5.80 0.49 -8.48
C LEU A 228 5.74 -0.44 -9.69
N THR A 229 6.44 -1.56 -9.61
CA THR A 229 6.34 -2.71 -10.52
C THR A 229 5.77 -3.91 -9.76
N PRO A 230 5.43 -5.02 -10.43
CA PRO A 230 4.95 -6.23 -9.76
C PRO A 230 5.98 -6.79 -8.77
N GLU A 231 7.27 -6.64 -9.06
CA GLU A 231 8.35 -7.20 -8.25
C GLU A 231 8.88 -6.20 -7.21
N LYS A 232 8.82 -4.89 -7.49
CA LYS A 232 9.46 -3.88 -6.62
C LYS A 232 8.71 -2.56 -6.53
N GLY A 233 8.71 -1.98 -5.33
CA GLY A 233 8.31 -0.60 -5.07
C GLY A 233 9.51 0.23 -4.66
N VAL A 234 9.72 1.39 -5.28
CA VAL A 234 10.86 2.27 -5.01
C VAL A 234 10.34 3.66 -4.63
N VAL A 235 10.67 4.13 -3.43
CA VAL A 235 10.40 5.49 -2.95
C VAL A 235 11.69 6.28 -2.93
N ILE A 236 11.75 7.38 -3.68
CA ILE A 236 12.91 8.27 -3.73
C ILE A 236 12.55 9.56 -2.99
N GLN A 237 13.34 9.89 -1.99
CA GLN A 237 13.27 11.10 -1.19
C GLN A 237 14.55 11.93 -1.38
N GLN A 238 14.37 13.23 -1.57
CA GLN A 238 15.47 14.18 -1.63
C GLN A 238 15.25 15.28 -0.59
N GLY A 239 16.19 15.41 0.34
CA GLY A 239 16.17 16.41 1.39
C GLY A 239 16.44 17.80 0.83
N GLY A 240 15.67 18.78 1.31
CA GLY A 240 15.98 20.19 1.14
C GLY A 240 17.24 20.60 1.91
N ILE A 241 17.50 21.90 1.98
CA ILE A 241 18.49 22.41 2.94
C ILE A 241 17.90 22.29 4.34
N ASP A 242 18.74 21.91 5.29
CA ASP A 242 18.42 21.67 6.70
C ASP A 242 17.40 20.56 6.95
N ARG A 243 17.22 19.65 5.98
CA ARG A 243 16.35 18.48 6.13
C ARG A 243 17.19 17.21 6.13
N ASP A 244 17.13 16.51 7.25
CA ASP A 244 17.59 15.14 7.36
C ASP A 244 16.48 14.19 6.95
N LEU A 245 16.80 13.15 6.18
CA LEU A 245 15.84 12.11 5.81
C LEU A 245 15.82 10.95 6.81
N GLU A 246 16.47 11.10 7.96
CA GLU A 246 16.23 10.27 9.14
C GLU A 246 14.76 10.35 9.56
N GLY A 247 14.19 9.21 9.96
CA GLY A 247 12.81 9.11 10.42
C GLY A 247 12.06 7.90 9.86
N ASN A 248 10.73 7.95 10.00
CA ASN A 248 9.84 6.93 9.50
C ASN A 248 9.26 7.30 8.14
N THR A 249 9.12 6.29 7.29
CA THR A 249 8.37 6.32 6.03
C THR A 249 7.40 5.15 6.05
N SER A 250 6.11 5.44 5.93
CA SER A 250 5.06 4.43 5.91
C SER A 250 4.35 4.37 4.57
N VAL A 251 4.03 3.15 4.14
CA VAL A 251 3.41 2.84 2.85
C VAL A 251 2.29 1.83 3.06
N VAL A 252 1.08 2.14 2.62
CA VAL A 252 0.01 1.14 2.53
C VAL A 252 0.17 0.40 1.20
N LEU A 253 0.48 -0.89 1.28
CA LEU A 253 0.80 -1.73 0.14
C LEU A 253 -0.28 -2.80 -0.07
N THR A 254 -0.77 -2.93 -1.30
CA THR A 254 -1.64 -4.00 -1.75
C THR A 254 -0.83 -5.05 -2.47
N ILE A 255 -0.90 -6.29 -1.97
CA ILE A 255 -0.22 -7.45 -2.58
C ILE A 255 -1.26 -8.38 -3.13
N LYS A 256 -0.99 -8.90 -4.33
CA LYS A 256 -1.86 -9.83 -5.04
C LYS A 256 -1.14 -11.15 -5.26
N MET A 257 -1.80 -12.23 -4.87
CA MET A 257 -1.37 -13.60 -5.08
C MET A 257 -2.07 -14.19 -6.31
N GLY A 258 -1.47 -15.19 -6.94
CA GLY A 258 -2.21 -16.07 -7.86
C GLY A 258 -3.32 -16.82 -7.12
N GLY A 259 -4.41 -17.16 -7.80
CA GLY A 259 -5.49 -17.94 -7.19
C GLY A 259 -6.58 -18.36 -8.17
N LYS A 260 -7.52 -19.18 -7.69
CA LYS A 260 -8.67 -19.69 -8.46
C LYS A 260 -9.98 -19.34 -7.79
N THR A 261 -11.06 -19.26 -8.56
CA THR A 261 -12.40 -19.06 -8.02
C THR A 261 -13.04 -20.39 -7.63
N VAL A 262 -13.58 -20.46 -6.42
CA VAL A 262 -14.39 -21.57 -5.89
C VAL A 262 -15.70 -20.98 -5.39
N ASN A 263 -16.82 -21.64 -5.70
CA ASN A 263 -18.11 -21.25 -5.14
C ASN A 263 -18.21 -21.83 -3.72
N LEU A 264 -18.06 -20.97 -2.72
CA LEU A 264 -18.26 -21.35 -1.32
C LEU A 264 -19.73 -21.17 -0.97
N ILE A 265 -20.24 -22.09 -0.16
CA ILE A 265 -21.61 -22.09 0.31
C ILE A 265 -21.62 -21.51 1.71
N GLU A 266 -22.44 -20.49 1.92
CA GLU A 266 -22.75 -19.96 3.24
C GLU A 266 -24.22 -20.17 3.54
N PHE A 267 -24.49 -20.76 4.71
CA PHE A 267 -25.83 -20.91 5.23
C PHE A 267 -26.18 -19.71 6.09
N GLY A 268 -27.46 -19.36 6.14
CA GLY A 268 -28.00 -18.45 7.14
C GLY A 268 -27.86 -19.03 8.54
N GLU A 269 -28.57 -18.45 9.49
CA GLU A 269 -28.58 -18.91 10.87
C GLU A 269 -29.05 -20.38 10.94
N LEU A 270 -28.15 -21.27 11.36
CA LEU A 270 -28.43 -22.70 11.53
C LEU A 270 -29.15 -23.00 12.85
N ILE A 271 -29.01 -22.08 13.82
CA ILE A 271 -29.65 -22.10 15.12
C ILE A 271 -30.34 -20.75 15.27
N ASP A 272 -31.61 -20.74 15.64
CA ASP A 272 -32.37 -19.52 15.89
C ASP A 272 -32.00 -18.87 17.23
N ASP A 273 -32.51 -17.67 17.48
CA ASP A 273 -32.27 -16.91 18.71
C ASP A 273 -32.66 -17.66 20.00
N ASN A 274 -33.51 -18.70 19.90
CA ASN A 274 -33.94 -19.51 21.03
C ASN A 274 -33.05 -20.75 21.24
N GLY A 275 -31.95 -20.89 20.49
CA GLY A 275 -31.08 -22.06 20.55
C GLY A 275 -31.66 -23.29 19.86
N THR A 276 -32.73 -23.15 19.08
CA THR A 276 -33.38 -24.25 18.36
C THR A 276 -32.84 -24.33 16.93
N SER A 277 -32.70 -25.53 16.37
CA SER A 277 -32.29 -25.67 14.96
C SER A 277 -33.29 -25.02 14.01
N THR A 278 -32.79 -24.17 13.12
CA THR A 278 -33.59 -23.50 12.09
C THR A 278 -34.29 -24.53 11.22
N LYS A 279 -35.59 -24.34 10.97
CA LYS A 279 -36.35 -25.25 10.11
C LYS A 279 -35.79 -25.21 8.69
N PRO A 280 -35.72 -26.34 7.97
CA PRO A 280 -35.23 -26.37 6.58
C PRO A 280 -35.91 -25.36 5.66
N ALA A 281 -37.21 -25.15 5.79
CA ALA A 281 -37.94 -24.21 4.94
C ALA A 281 -37.55 -22.73 5.17
N ASP A 282 -36.93 -22.41 6.31
CA ASP A 282 -36.53 -21.06 6.69
C ASP A 282 -35.02 -20.83 6.52
N LEU A 283 -34.23 -21.89 6.28
CA LEU A 283 -32.79 -21.78 6.09
C LEU A 283 -32.46 -21.20 4.71
N SER A 284 -31.85 -20.01 4.70
CA SER A 284 -31.32 -19.39 3.50
C SER A 284 -29.94 -19.95 3.13
N LEU A 285 -29.66 -20.06 1.84
CA LEU A 285 -28.32 -20.33 1.32
C LEU A 285 -27.82 -19.13 0.51
N LYS A 286 -26.51 -18.90 0.54
CA LYS A 286 -25.80 -17.98 -0.33
C LYS A 286 -24.65 -18.73 -1.01
N ILE A 287 -24.52 -18.53 -2.31
CA ILE A 287 -23.38 -19.01 -3.10
C ILE A 287 -22.45 -17.83 -3.29
N ILE A 288 -21.24 -17.93 -2.74
CA ILE A 288 -20.26 -16.86 -2.73
C ILE A 288 -19.07 -17.28 -3.61
N PRO A 289 -18.96 -16.75 -4.84
CA PRO A 289 -17.79 -16.99 -5.66
C PRO A 289 -16.57 -16.36 -4.97
N THR A 290 -15.71 -17.20 -4.43
CA THR A 290 -14.54 -16.79 -3.63
C THR A 290 -13.26 -17.09 -4.41
N ARG A 291 -12.42 -16.08 -4.63
CA ARG A 291 -11.09 -16.25 -5.19
C ARG A 291 -10.12 -16.63 -4.08
N ILE A 292 -9.63 -17.86 -4.12
CA ILE A 292 -8.76 -18.45 -3.10
C ILE A 292 -7.31 -18.47 -3.63
N PRO A 293 -6.31 -18.00 -2.85
CA PRO A 293 -4.92 -17.99 -3.28
C PRO A 293 -4.39 -19.40 -3.50
N TYR A 294 -3.43 -19.54 -4.42
CA TYR A 294 -2.72 -20.79 -4.60
C TYR A 294 -1.79 -21.06 -3.40
N TRP A 295 -1.76 -22.32 -2.98
CA TRP A 295 -0.84 -22.88 -2.02
C TRP A 295 0.36 -23.49 -2.74
N TYR A 296 1.55 -23.14 -2.26
CA TYR A 296 2.81 -23.72 -2.68
C TYR A 296 3.49 -24.32 -1.44
N GLU A 297 3.69 -25.64 -1.39
CA GLU A 297 4.21 -26.32 -0.17
C GLU A 297 5.58 -25.81 0.28
N ASN A 298 6.40 -25.37 -0.69
CA ASN A 298 7.74 -24.83 -0.47
C ASN A 298 7.76 -23.32 -0.21
N THR A 299 6.61 -22.67 0.00
CA THR A 299 6.57 -21.25 0.36
C THR A 299 6.95 -21.04 1.83
N GLU A 300 7.69 -19.98 2.09
CA GLU A 300 7.97 -19.47 3.45
C GLU A 300 6.89 -18.48 3.91
N GLY A 301 6.02 -18.02 3.01
CA GLY A 301 5.04 -16.97 3.26
C GLY A 301 5.13 -15.85 2.22
N VAL A 302 4.41 -14.76 2.47
CA VAL A 302 4.57 -13.52 1.69
C VAL A 302 5.63 -12.67 2.40
N ILE A 303 6.79 -12.48 1.78
CA ILE A 303 7.97 -11.87 2.39
C ILE A 303 8.45 -10.71 1.51
N LEU A 304 8.74 -9.56 2.11
CA LEU A 304 9.41 -8.47 1.39
C LEU A 304 10.83 -8.27 1.90
N ASN A 305 11.73 -7.98 0.96
CA ASN A 305 13.06 -7.47 1.25
C ASN A 305 13.01 -5.94 1.21
N ALA A 306 13.62 -5.28 2.19
CA ALA A 306 13.74 -3.84 2.22
C ALA A 306 15.21 -3.44 2.14
N SER A 307 15.53 -2.49 1.28
CA SER A 307 16.86 -1.91 1.15
C SER A 307 16.78 -0.39 0.94
N ALA A 308 17.89 0.29 1.15
CA ALA A 308 17.99 1.72 0.91
C ALA A 308 19.34 2.08 0.27
N ASP A 309 19.29 2.72 -0.89
CA ASP A 309 20.41 3.49 -1.43
C ASP A 309 20.38 4.89 -0.81
N TYR A 310 21.49 5.36 -0.26
CA TYR A 310 21.54 6.66 0.42
C TYR A 310 22.74 7.50 -0.01
N LEU A 311 22.57 8.81 0.12
CA LEU A 311 23.62 9.81 0.03
C LEU A 311 23.72 10.54 1.36
N PHE A 312 24.72 10.18 2.15
CA PHE A 312 25.00 10.80 3.43
C PHE A 312 25.90 12.03 3.22
N ARG A 313 25.50 13.16 3.79
CA ARG A 313 26.24 14.41 3.77
C ARG A 313 26.93 14.57 5.12
N HIS A 314 28.24 14.61 5.10
CA HIS A 314 29.05 14.93 6.26
C HIS A 314 29.67 16.33 6.13
N VAL A 315 29.66 17.12 7.20
CA VAL A 315 30.16 18.49 7.28
C VAL A 315 31.40 18.54 8.17
N SER A 316 32.58 18.59 7.55
CA SER A 316 33.86 18.57 8.26
C SER A 316 34.29 19.97 8.75
N GLU A 317 33.88 21.03 8.05
CA GLU A 317 34.02 22.43 8.49
C GLU A 317 32.69 23.16 8.26
N GLY A 318 32.40 24.17 9.10
CA GLY A 318 31.18 24.98 8.98
C GLY A 318 29.96 24.46 9.76
N LYS A 319 30.06 23.33 10.44
CA LYS A 319 28.94 22.67 11.17
C LYS A 319 28.14 23.51 12.18
N GLU A 320 28.68 24.63 12.64
CA GLU A 320 28.00 25.56 13.57
C GLU A 320 27.19 26.65 12.84
N SER A 321 27.37 26.77 11.52
CA SER A 321 26.70 27.72 10.65
C SER A 321 25.39 27.14 10.14
N VAL A 322 24.34 27.98 10.09
CA VAL A 322 23.06 27.64 9.44
C VAL A 322 23.18 27.78 7.91
N ILE A 323 24.15 28.56 7.42
CA ILE A 323 24.29 28.87 6.00
C ILE A 323 25.29 27.90 5.39
N GLU A 324 24.81 26.96 4.58
CA GLU A 324 25.68 25.91 3.99
C GLU A 324 26.84 26.42 3.12
N GLY A 325 26.85 27.71 2.75
CA GLY A 325 27.83 28.30 1.85
C GLY A 325 29.26 28.31 2.38
N ASP A 326 29.46 28.23 3.70
CA ASP A 326 30.79 28.09 4.31
C ASP A 326 31.17 26.63 4.64
N ASP A 327 30.26 25.69 4.42
CA ASP A 327 30.48 24.28 4.73
C ASP A 327 31.50 23.62 3.79
N VAL A 328 32.39 22.82 4.38
CA VAL A 328 33.20 21.83 3.67
C VAL A 328 32.51 20.48 3.83
N VAL A 329 32.04 19.94 2.70
CA VAL A 329 31.17 18.76 2.70
C VAL A 329 31.85 17.57 2.06
N THR A 330 31.70 16.40 2.69
CA THR A 330 32.00 15.10 2.08
C THR A 330 30.70 14.31 1.90
N LEU A 331 30.46 13.84 0.69
CA LEU A 331 29.29 13.02 0.35
C LEU A 331 29.67 11.54 0.30
N TYR A 332 28.98 10.72 1.08
CA TYR A 332 29.14 9.27 1.08
C TYR A 332 27.93 8.59 0.45
N LYS A 333 28.16 7.79 -0.59
CA LYS A 333 27.13 6.90 -1.13
C LYS A 333 27.20 5.55 -0.43
N GLY A 334 26.07 5.02 0.02
CA GLY A 334 26.00 3.70 0.62
C GLY A 334 24.71 2.96 0.28
N VAL A 335 24.70 1.68 0.62
CA VAL A 335 23.53 0.81 0.53
C VAL A 335 23.39 0.09 1.86
N VAL A 336 22.17 0.06 2.40
CA VAL A 336 21.81 -0.74 3.59
C VAL A 336 20.67 -1.67 3.22
N THR A 337 20.68 -2.88 3.79
CA THR A 337 19.54 -3.80 3.73
C THR A 337 18.96 -3.92 5.13
N ALA A 338 17.64 -3.99 5.23
CA ALA A 338 16.99 -4.18 6.52
C ALA A 338 17.48 -5.50 7.16
N GLN A 339 17.77 -5.46 8.47
CA GLN A 339 18.32 -6.61 9.20
C GLN A 339 17.42 -7.84 9.15
N LYS A 340 16.10 -7.65 9.03
CA LYS A 340 15.10 -8.70 8.99
C LYS A 340 14.18 -8.50 7.78
N GLN A 341 13.90 -9.60 7.09
CA GLN A 341 12.86 -9.62 6.06
C GLN A 341 11.49 -9.35 6.67
N ILE A 342 10.62 -8.72 5.88
CA ILE A 342 9.27 -8.35 6.31
C ILE A 342 8.33 -9.51 5.97
N GLU A 343 8.04 -10.38 6.94
CA GLU A 343 7.02 -11.42 6.78
C GLU A 343 5.62 -10.80 6.87
N LEU A 344 4.90 -10.71 5.76
CA LEU A 344 3.55 -10.11 5.70
C LEU A 344 2.44 -11.13 5.94
N LEU A 345 2.66 -12.36 5.50
CA LEU A 345 1.86 -13.52 5.85
C LEU A 345 2.79 -14.67 6.16
N SER A 346 2.59 -15.31 7.30
CA SER A 346 3.30 -16.54 7.62
C SER A 346 2.92 -17.66 6.65
N LYS A 347 3.77 -18.67 6.51
CA LYS A 347 3.45 -19.92 5.83
C LYS A 347 2.09 -20.50 6.27
N SER A 348 1.80 -20.46 7.57
CA SER A 348 0.56 -21.00 8.13
C SER A 348 -0.68 -20.18 7.74
N ASP A 349 -0.56 -18.87 7.63
CA ASP A 349 -1.67 -18.00 7.23
C ASP A 349 -1.96 -18.12 5.74
N CYS A 350 -0.91 -18.24 4.91
CA CYS A 350 -1.05 -18.58 3.50
C CYS A 350 -1.80 -19.92 3.32
N GLN A 351 -1.45 -20.94 4.13
CA GLN A 351 -2.15 -22.22 4.09
C GLN A 351 -3.63 -22.06 4.44
N LYS A 352 -3.95 -21.44 5.57
CA LYS A 352 -5.34 -21.22 6.02
C LYS A 352 -6.16 -20.46 4.97
N ARG A 353 -5.59 -19.42 4.36
CA ARG A 353 -6.26 -18.63 3.30
C ARG A 353 -6.52 -19.44 2.03
N SER A 354 -5.68 -20.43 1.75
CA SER A 354 -5.79 -21.29 0.57
C SER A 354 -6.69 -22.52 0.77
N GLU A 355 -7.16 -22.72 2.00
CA GLU A 355 -7.89 -23.90 2.44
C GLU A 355 -9.40 -23.65 2.40
N TYR A 356 -10.13 -24.66 1.94
CA TYR A 356 -11.59 -24.72 1.99
C TYR A 356 -11.98 -26.19 2.15
N PHE A 357 -13.18 -26.46 2.62
CA PHE A 357 -13.60 -27.82 2.97
C PHE A 357 -14.61 -28.34 1.96
N LEU A 358 -14.30 -29.45 1.29
CA LEU A 358 -15.27 -30.18 0.47
C LEU A 358 -15.90 -31.28 1.30
N ILE A 359 -17.22 -31.42 1.17
CA ILE A 359 -17.96 -32.46 1.85
C ILE A 359 -18.02 -33.69 0.98
N LYS A 360 -17.46 -34.79 1.47
CA LYS A 360 -17.34 -36.06 0.73
C LYS A 360 -17.61 -37.26 1.63
N ASP A 361 -17.88 -38.41 1.01
CA ASP A 361 -17.84 -39.69 1.72
C ASP A 361 -16.41 -40.26 1.81
N SER A 362 -16.26 -41.39 2.50
CA SER A 362 -14.98 -42.11 2.62
C SER A 362 -14.46 -42.67 1.30
N LYS A 363 -15.28 -42.72 0.24
CA LYS A 363 -14.89 -43.12 -1.12
C LYS A 363 -14.52 -41.94 -2.01
N GLY A 364 -14.64 -40.71 -1.49
CA GLY A 364 -14.33 -39.47 -2.22
C GLY A 364 -15.49 -38.89 -3.02
N GLU A 365 -16.70 -39.43 -2.89
CA GLU A 365 -17.90 -38.94 -3.59
C GLU A 365 -18.35 -37.62 -2.96
N VAL A 366 -18.48 -36.58 -3.79
CA VAL A 366 -18.74 -35.20 -3.34
C VAL A 366 -20.23 -34.95 -3.18
N VAL A 367 -20.62 -34.29 -2.09
CA VAL A 367 -21.98 -33.77 -1.92
C VAL A 367 -22.13 -32.49 -2.75
N LEU A 368 -23.20 -32.41 -3.52
CA LEU A 368 -23.51 -31.28 -4.37
C LEU A 368 -24.69 -30.48 -3.80
N VAL A 369 -24.72 -29.18 -4.05
CA VAL A 369 -25.86 -28.30 -3.80
C VAL A 369 -26.50 -27.99 -5.16
N LYS A 370 -27.74 -28.40 -5.34
CA LYS A 370 -28.56 -27.98 -6.49
C LYS A 370 -29.37 -26.75 -6.09
N HIS A 371 -29.09 -25.60 -6.69
CA HIS A 371 -29.83 -24.35 -6.48
C HIS A 371 -30.35 -23.90 -7.84
N ASP A 372 -31.67 -23.78 -7.99
CA ASP A 372 -32.33 -23.57 -9.28
C ASP A 372 -31.95 -24.63 -10.34
N SER A 373 -31.38 -24.19 -11.48
CA SER A 373 -30.89 -25.05 -12.56
C SER A 373 -29.45 -25.52 -12.36
N ASP A 374 -28.72 -24.89 -11.45
CA ASP A 374 -27.28 -25.07 -11.33
C ASP A 374 -26.93 -26.05 -10.21
N THR A 375 -25.74 -26.66 -10.33
CA THR A 375 -25.22 -27.60 -9.34
C THR A 375 -23.80 -27.21 -8.97
N TYR A 376 -23.55 -27.13 -7.67
CA TYR A 376 -22.30 -26.69 -7.08
C TYR A 376 -21.74 -27.77 -6.17
N ASN A 377 -20.42 -27.86 -6.02
CA ASN A 377 -19.87 -28.67 -4.93
C ASN A 377 -20.22 -28.02 -3.59
N LEU A 378 -20.61 -28.82 -2.59
CA LEU A 378 -20.74 -28.32 -1.23
C LEU A 378 -19.34 -28.03 -0.66
N ALA A 379 -18.92 -26.78 -0.81
CA ALA A 379 -17.64 -26.26 -0.36
C ALA A 379 -17.84 -25.20 0.72
N LEU A 380 -17.19 -25.34 1.87
CA LEU A 380 -17.32 -24.43 3.01
C LEU A 380 -15.99 -23.74 3.32
N ALA A 381 -16.07 -22.53 3.86
CA ALA A 381 -14.89 -21.70 4.13
C ALA A 381 -14.02 -22.23 5.29
N SER A 382 -14.60 -22.96 6.24
CA SER A 382 -13.88 -23.46 7.42
C SER A 382 -14.48 -24.74 7.97
N LYS A 383 -13.71 -25.43 8.83
CA LYS A 383 -14.18 -26.65 9.51
C LYS A 383 -15.29 -26.34 10.50
N GLU A 384 -15.25 -25.20 11.17
CA GLU A 384 -16.28 -24.78 12.13
C GLU A 384 -17.62 -24.58 11.44
N LYS A 385 -17.62 -24.01 10.22
CA LYS A 385 -18.82 -23.90 9.38
C LYS A 385 -19.38 -25.27 9.00
N TRP A 386 -18.50 -26.25 8.71
CA TRP A 386 -18.93 -27.64 8.52
C TRP A 386 -19.52 -28.23 9.79
N ASP A 387 -18.82 -28.15 10.92
CA ASP A 387 -19.26 -28.76 12.17
C ASP A 387 -20.64 -28.22 12.57
N ALA A 388 -20.87 -26.91 12.46
CA ALA A 388 -22.17 -26.29 12.69
C ALA A 388 -23.26 -26.82 11.72
N PHE A 389 -22.94 -26.88 10.43
CA PHE A 389 -23.87 -27.40 9.41
C PHE A 389 -24.17 -28.89 9.58
N PHE A 390 -23.17 -29.68 9.97
CA PHE A 390 -23.31 -31.10 10.22
C PHE A 390 -24.19 -31.37 11.44
N GLN A 391 -24.00 -30.62 12.53
CA GLN A 391 -24.90 -30.70 13.70
C GLN A 391 -26.34 -30.35 13.33
N TRP A 392 -26.53 -29.32 12.49
CA TRP A 392 -27.85 -29.00 11.97
C TRP A 392 -28.44 -30.13 11.11
N LEU A 393 -27.67 -30.74 10.21
CA LEU A 393 -28.12 -31.90 9.42
C LEU A 393 -28.52 -33.08 10.33
N MET A 394 -27.75 -33.34 11.38
CA MET A 394 -28.03 -34.44 12.32
C MET A 394 -29.26 -34.20 13.19
N SER A 395 -29.71 -32.95 13.36
CA SER A 395 -30.92 -32.63 14.11
C SER A 395 -32.21 -32.77 13.28
N LEU A 396 -32.10 -32.94 11.97
CA LEU A 396 -33.25 -33.10 11.07
C LEU A 396 -33.87 -34.51 11.18
N LYS A 397 -35.20 -34.55 11.07
CA LYS A 397 -35.98 -35.80 10.97
C LYS A 397 -35.94 -36.36 9.54
N PRO A 398 -36.09 -37.69 9.33
CA PRO A 398 -36.04 -38.30 8.00
C PRO A 398 -36.95 -37.63 6.96
N GLU A 399 -38.17 -37.26 7.34
CA GLU A 399 -39.15 -36.59 6.48
C GLU A 399 -38.73 -35.19 6.01
N GLN A 400 -37.74 -34.58 6.66
CA GLN A 400 -37.21 -33.27 6.31
C GLN A 400 -36.11 -33.33 5.24
N PHE A 401 -35.52 -34.51 4.99
CA PHE A 401 -34.51 -34.73 3.95
C PHE A 401 -35.11 -34.94 2.54
N SER A 402 -36.35 -35.42 2.46
CA SER A 402 -36.99 -35.79 1.19
C SER A 402 -37.37 -34.60 0.31
N ASN A 403 -37.31 -33.37 0.85
CA ASN A 403 -37.65 -32.14 0.16
C ASN A 403 -36.45 -31.22 0.05
N CYS A 404 -36.38 -30.47 -1.06
CA CYS A 404 -35.45 -29.34 -1.16
C CYS A 404 -35.75 -28.31 -0.07
N ILE A 405 -34.67 -27.77 0.49
CA ILE A 405 -34.56 -26.84 1.61
C ILE A 405 -34.81 -25.41 1.10
N GLY A 406 -35.25 -24.50 1.97
CA GLY A 406 -35.55 -23.10 1.66
C GLY A 406 -36.95 -22.87 1.06
N LYS A 407 -37.23 -21.62 0.70
CA LYS A 407 -38.52 -21.12 0.16
C LYS A 407 -38.30 -20.23 -1.07
N GLY A 408 -39.27 -20.24 -1.98
CA GLY A 408 -39.28 -19.35 -3.15
C GLY A 408 -38.04 -19.52 -4.04
N ALA A 409 -37.40 -18.41 -4.38
CA ALA A 409 -36.19 -18.36 -5.20
C ALA A 409 -34.91 -18.84 -4.47
N ASN A 410 -34.97 -19.11 -3.17
CA ASN A 410 -33.85 -19.65 -2.40
C ASN A 410 -34.06 -21.14 -2.09
N ARG A 411 -34.64 -21.89 -3.03
CA ARG A 411 -34.90 -23.32 -2.86
C ARG A 411 -33.73 -24.12 -3.39
N TRP A 412 -33.17 -24.99 -2.56
CA TRP A 412 -32.00 -25.79 -2.90
C TRP A 412 -32.07 -27.21 -2.34
N CYS A 413 -31.38 -28.14 -2.96
CA CYS A 413 -31.37 -29.55 -2.56
C CYS A 413 -29.93 -30.02 -2.39
N LEU A 414 -29.67 -30.81 -1.35
CA LEU A 414 -28.42 -31.55 -1.23
C LEU A 414 -28.52 -32.80 -2.07
N MET A 415 -27.56 -33.00 -2.96
CA MET A 415 -27.48 -34.12 -3.86
C MET A 415 -26.25 -34.96 -3.53
N TYR A 416 -26.41 -36.28 -3.49
CA TYR A 416 -25.35 -37.23 -3.24
C TYR A 416 -25.58 -38.46 -4.12
N LYS A 417 -24.55 -38.86 -4.87
CA LYS A 417 -24.63 -39.95 -5.86
C LYS A 417 -25.82 -39.79 -6.85
N GLY A 418 -26.07 -38.55 -7.26
CA GLY A 418 -27.15 -38.20 -8.20
C GLY A 418 -28.56 -38.21 -7.62
N GLN A 419 -28.73 -38.45 -6.32
CA GLN A 419 -30.02 -38.47 -5.63
C GLN A 419 -30.07 -37.41 -4.53
N ILE A 420 -31.27 -37.07 -4.04
CA ILE A 420 -31.39 -36.19 -2.86
C ILE A 420 -30.76 -36.91 -1.66
N LEU A 421 -29.93 -36.20 -0.91
CA LEU A 421 -29.22 -36.69 0.27
C LEU A 421 -30.24 -37.20 1.30
N ARG A 422 -30.02 -38.42 1.82
CA ARG A 422 -30.86 -39.02 2.86
C ARG A 422 -30.16 -38.95 4.21
N GLN A 423 -30.92 -39.05 5.29
CA GLN A 423 -30.37 -39.03 6.65
C GLN A 423 -29.30 -40.12 6.88
N ASP A 424 -29.53 -41.32 6.35
CA ASP A 424 -28.57 -42.43 6.45
C ASP A 424 -27.24 -42.17 5.74
N ASP A 425 -27.21 -41.27 4.75
CA ASP A 425 -25.98 -40.91 4.05
C ASP A 425 -25.10 -39.99 4.92
N VAL A 426 -25.72 -39.16 5.77
CA VAL A 426 -25.05 -38.11 6.56
C VAL A 426 -23.94 -38.67 7.45
N LYS A 427 -24.17 -39.83 8.09
CA LYS A 427 -23.20 -40.49 8.98
C LYS A 427 -21.89 -40.91 8.30
N HIS A 428 -21.87 -40.91 6.97
CA HIS A 428 -20.71 -41.27 6.16
C HIS A 428 -19.98 -40.05 5.57
N LEU A 429 -20.51 -38.85 5.79
CA LEU A 429 -19.93 -37.61 5.28
C LEU A 429 -18.85 -37.07 6.23
N GLY A 430 -17.82 -36.50 5.64
CA GLY A 430 -16.78 -35.75 6.33
C GLY A 430 -16.39 -34.49 5.57
N ALA A 431 -15.87 -33.50 6.29
CA ALA A 431 -15.22 -32.36 5.70
C ALA A 431 -13.74 -32.66 5.44
N TYR A 432 -13.35 -32.54 4.18
CA TYR A 432 -11.98 -32.77 3.74
C TYR A 432 -11.35 -31.43 3.35
N PRO A 433 -10.22 -31.07 3.98
CA PRO A 433 -9.52 -29.85 3.62
C PRO A 433 -8.98 -29.98 2.20
N MET A 434 -9.30 -29.00 1.37
CA MET A 434 -8.80 -28.86 0.02
C MET A 434 -7.87 -27.68 -0.02
N LYS A 435 -6.68 -27.90 -0.56
CA LYS A 435 -5.73 -26.83 -0.85
C LYS A 435 -5.88 -26.43 -2.31
N SER A 436 -5.89 -25.13 -2.58
CA SER A 436 -5.78 -24.63 -3.94
C SER A 436 -4.34 -24.79 -4.42
N VAL A 437 -3.93 -25.95 -4.94
CA VAL A 437 -2.55 -26.13 -5.42
C VAL A 437 -2.35 -25.28 -6.68
N GLY A 438 -1.30 -24.45 -6.68
CA GLY A 438 -0.93 -23.63 -7.83
C GLY A 438 -0.44 -24.44 -9.02
N PRO A 439 -0.41 -23.85 -10.22
CA PRO A 439 0.32 -24.46 -11.34
C PRO A 439 1.78 -24.67 -10.92
N PRO A 440 2.46 -25.72 -11.42
CA PRO A 440 3.87 -25.92 -11.18
C PRO A 440 4.62 -24.64 -11.56
N GLN A 441 5.45 -24.12 -10.65
CA GLN A 441 6.28 -22.96 -10.94
C GLN A 441 7.26 -23.37 -12.03
N ASN A 442 7.16 -22.76 -13.21
CA ASN A 442 8.13 -22.96 -14.27
C ASN A 442 9.49 -22.43 -13.78
N SER A 443 10.37 -23.34 -13.36
CA SER A 443 11.70 -23.03 -12.87
C SER A 443 12.62 -22.41 -13.92
N GLU A 444 12.20 -22.41 -15.20
CA GLU A 444 13.00 -21.91 -16.33
C GLU A 444 13.18 -20.37 -16.35
N ASN A 445 12.37 -19.60 -15.62
CA ASN A 445 12.51 -18.13 -15.62
C ASN A 445 13.52 -17.57 -14.61
N LYS A 446 14.13 -18.38 -13.74
CA LYS A 446 15.14 -17.90 -12.76
C LYS A 446 16.56 -17.74 -13.30
N ALA A 447 16.81 -18.05 -14.58
CA ALA A 447 18.14 -18.01 -15.20
C ALA A 447 18.35 -16.81 -16.14
N ARG A 448 17.48 -15.80 -16.11
CA ARG A 448 17.63 -14.51 -16.78
C ARG A 448 17.56 -13.39 -15.75
#